data_AF-A0ABD0PK23-F1
#
_entry.id   AF-A0ABD0PK23-F1
#
_cell.length_a   1.000
_cell.length_b   1.000
_cell.length_c   1.000
_cell.angle_alpha   90.00
_cell.angle_beta   90.00
_cell.angle_gamma   90.00
#
_symmetry.space_group_name_H-M   'P 1'
#
loop_
_entity.id
_entity.type
_entity.pdbx_description
1 polymer ?
#
loop_
_entity_poly.entity_id
_entity_poly.type
_entity_poly.pdbx_seq_one_letter_code
_entity_poly.pdbx_strand_id
1 'polypeptide(L)' 'GSMFEPQTVEVPGLQSCGTVKDFYNLRLEWYPCLLKYCRNRDVSGKGSPYKCGIKSCSKGYQFTYNVPHKQL' A
#
# COMPACT_ATOMS: atom_id res chain seq x y z
N GLY A 1 13.36 42.50 15.84
CA GLY A 1 12.76 41.21 15.45
C GLY A 1 12.65 40.39 16.71
N SER A 2 11.44 40.00 17.11
CA SER A 2 11.23 39.25 18.35
C SER A 2 11.59 37.78 18.11
N MET A 3 12.71 37.34 18.69
CA MET A 3 13.03 35.91 18.85
C MET A 3 11.96 35.31 19.79
N PHE A 4 11.28 34.27 19.35
CA PHE A 4 10.46 33.45 20.24
C PHE A 4 11.32 32.32 20.77
N GLU A 5 11.69 32.40 22.04
CA GLU A 5 12.30 31.31 22.81
C GLU A 5 11.19 30.30 23.16
N PRO A 6 11.30 29.01 22.81
CA PRO A 6 10.25 28.04 23.11
C PRO A 6 10.25 27.74 24.61
N GLN A 7 9.30 28.32 25.34
CA GLN A 7 9.05 27.91 26.72
C GLN A 7 8.43 26.51 26.71
N THR A 8 9.17 25.53 27.22
CA THR A 8 8.67 24.18 27.50
C THR A 8 7.73 24.24 28.70
N VAL A 9 6.50 24.69 28.47
CA VAL A 9 5.42 24.57 29.45
C VAL A 9 4.93 23.12 29.37
N GLU A 10 5.38 22.28 30.30
CA GLU A 10 4.78 20.97 30.54
C GLU A 10 3.38 21.17 31.11
N VAL A 11 2.37 21.16 30.23
CA VAL A 11 0.95 21.15 30.63
C VAL A 11 0.58 19.73 31.05
N PRO A 12 0.19 19.48 32.32
CA PRO A 12 -0.21 18.15 32.76
C PRO A 12 -1.49 17.72 32.02
N GLY A 13 -1.34 16.79 31.08
CA GLY A 13 -2.45 16.28 30.25
C GLY A 13 -2.23 16.41 28.75
N LEU A 14 -1.21 17.17 28.30
CA LEU A 14 -0.83 17.19 26.89
C LEU A 14 0.28 16.16 26.66
N GLN A 15 -0.06 15.07 25.96
CA GLN A 15 0.90 14.05 25.54
C GLN A 15 2.09 14.73 24.86
N SER A 16 3.31 14.29 25.22
CA SER A 16 4.56 14.75 24.62
C SER A 16 4.43 14.79 23.09
N CYS A 17 4.93 15.86 22.46
CA CYS A 17 4.97 16.04 21.01
C CYS A 17 5.88 14.99 20.38
N GLY A 18 5.41 13.75 20.34
CA GLY A 18 6.03 12.62 19.68
C GLY A 18 5.46 12.46 18.28
N THR A 19 6.26 11.95 17.36
CA THR A 19 5.82 11.68 15.99
C THR A 19 4.61 10.76 16.00
N VAL A 20 3.51 11.20 15.38
CA VAL A 20 2.26 10.43 15.27
C VAL A 20 2.38 9.47 14.08
N LYS A 21 1.91 8.24 14.26
CA LYS A 21 1.89 7.22 13.20
C LYS A 21 0.71 7.49 12.27
N ASP A 22 0.97 7.66 10.98
CA ASP A 22 -0.07 7.84 9.95
C ASP A 22 -0.01 6.76 8.86
N PHE A 23 -1.13 6.54 8.16
CA PHE A 23 -1.31 5.47 7.19
C PHE A 23 -1.70 6.00 5.81
N TYR A 24 -0.96 5.59 4.78
CA TYR A 24 -1.31 5.84 3.39
C TYR A 24 -1.64 4.53 2.69
N ASN A 25 -2.83 4.45 2.09
CA ASN A 25 -3.31 3.28 1.38
C ASN A 25 -3.25 3.51 -0.14
N LEU A 26 -2.50 2.67 -0.84
CA LEU A 26 -2.42 2.66 -2.30
C LEU A 26 -3.06 1.38 -2.83
N ARG A 27 -3.92 1.49 -3.84
CA ARG A 27 -4.54 0.33 -4.49
C ARG A 27 -4.27 0.34 -5.99
N LEU A 28 -3.65 -0.73 -6.48
CA LEU A 28 -3.55 -1.02 -7.90
C LEU A 28 -4.78 -1.82 -8.30
N GLU A 29 -5.67 -1.26 -9.09
CA GLU A 29 -6.90 -1.94 -9.53
C GLU A 29 -6.63 -3.03 -10.56
N TRP A 30 -5.66 -2.80 -11.45
CA TRP A 30 -5.27 -3.72 -12.51
C TRP A 30 -3.76 -3.97 -12.50
N TYR A 31 -3.36 -5.14 -12.01
CA TYR A 31 -1.97 -5.62 -11.95
C TYR A 31 -1.85 -7.06 -12.47
N PRO A 32 -0.89 -7.36 -13.37
CA PRO A 32 -0.67 -8.72 -13.86
C PRO A 32 -0.07 -9.60 -12.76
N CYS A 33 -0.84 -10.58 -12.28
CA CYS A 33 -0.45 -11.41 -11.13
C CYS A 33 -0.09 -12.85 -11.49
N LEU A 34 -0.59 -13.37 -12.62
CA LEU A 34 -0.35 -14.75 -13.02
C LEU A 34 -0.45 -14.94 -14.53
N LEU A 35 0.35 -15.85 -15.09
CA LEU A 35 0.21 -16.29 -16.47
C LEU A 35 -0.84 -17.40 -16.58
N LYS A 36 -1.74 -17.30 -17.56
CA LYS A 36 -2.76 -18.30 -17.88
C LYS A 36 -2.22 -19.27 -18.94
N TYR A 37 -2.41 -20.55 -18.67
CA TYR A 37 -2.15 -21.63 -19.61
C TYR A 37 -3.46 -22.29 -20.03
N CYS A 38 -3.66 -22.43 -21.34
CA CYS A 38 -4.80 -23.11 -21.92
C CYS A 38 -4.34 -24.45 -22.48
N ARG A 39 -5.25 -25.40 -22.65
CA ARG A 39 -4.98 -26.66 -23.33
C ARG A 39 -5.68 -26.65 -24.68
N ASN A 40 -5.01 -27.13 -25.72
CA ASN A 40 -5.71 -27.44 -26.95
C ASN A 40 -6.57 -28.68 -26.71
N ARG A 41 -7.82 -28.67 -27.20
CA ARG A 41 -8.69 -29.85 -27.18
C ARG A 41 -8.56 -30.53 -28.54
N ASP A 42 -7.48 -31.26 -28.73
CA ASP A 42 -7.36 -32.16 -29.87
C ASP A 42 -8.33 -33.34 -29.68
N VAL A 43 -8.76 -33.99 -30.77
CA VAL A 43 -9.79 -35.05 -30.78
C VAL A 43 -9.46 -36.24 -29.85
N SER A 44 -8.18 -36.41 -29.47
CA SER A 44 -7.70 -37.44 -28.53
C SER A 44 -7.51 -36.96 -27.08
N GLY A 45 -7.89 -35.72 -26.74
CA GLY A 45 -7.84 -35.19 -25.37
C GLY A 45 -6.45 -34.96 -24.77
N LYS A 46 -5.37 -35.14 -25.55
CA LYS A 46 -3.96 -35.02 -25.12
C LYS A 46 -3.27 -33.80 -25.72
N GLY A 47 -3.72 -32.60 -25.35
CA GLY A 47 -3.07 -31.35 -25.73
C GLY A 47 -2.08 -30.84 -24.69
N SER A 48 -0.88 -30.43 -25.13
CA SER A 48 0.09 -29.75 -24.26
C SER A 48 -0.41 -28.36 -23.86
N PRO A 49 -0.21 -27.92 -22.60
CA PRO A 49 -0.60 -26.58 -22.18
C PRO A 49 0.25 -25.52 -22.91
N TYR A 50 -0.40 -24.47 -23.40
CA TYR A 50 0.25 -23.31 -24.04
C TYR A 50 -0.11 -22.01 -23.33
N LYS A 51 0.76 -21.01 -23.43
CA LYS A 51 0.52 -19.67 -22.85
C LYS A 51 -0.61 -18.99 -23.62
N CYS A 52 -1.70 -18.64 -22.94
CA CYS A 52 -2.89 -18.07 -23.61
C CYS A 52 -3.34 -16.73 -23.06
N GLY A 53 -2.78 -16.25 -21.96
CA GLY A 53 -3.11 -14.92 -21.47
C GLY A 53 -2.52 -14.62 -20.10
N ILE A 54 -2.94 -13.49 -19.54
CA ILE A 54 -2.53 -13.03 -18.22
C ILE A 54 -3.78 -12.87 -17.35
N LYS A 55 -3.65 -13.19 -16.06
CA LYS A 55 -4.65 -12.88 -15.03
C LYS A 55 -4.31 -11.51 -14.45
N SER A 56 -5.29 -10.63 -14.48
CA SER A 56 -5.24 -9.36 -13.77
C SER A 56 -5.85 -9.53 -12.38
N CYS A 57 -5.18 -8.94 -11.39
CA CYS A 57 -5.62 -8.87 -10.01
C CYS A 57 -5.59 -7.40 -9.56
N SER A 58 -6.19 -7.12 -8.41
CA SER A 58 -5.90 -5.89 -7.66
C SER A 58 -4.88 -6.16 -6.56
N LYS A 59 -4.11 -5.14 -6.17
CA LYS A 59 -3.14 -5.23 -5.08
C LYS A 59 -3.19 -3.97 -4.22
N GLY A 60 -3.37 -4.15 -2.91
CA GLY A 60 -3.33 -3.08 -1.93
C GLY A 60 -1.96 -3.00 -1.24
N TYR A 61 -1.48 -1.78 -1.02
CA TYR A 61 -0.33 -1.48 -0.18
C TYR A 61 -0.76 -0.52 0.92
N GLN A 62 -0.28 -0.78 2.13
CA GLN A 62 -0.46 0.11 3.27
C GLN A 62 0.91 0.54 3.75
N PHE A 63 1.19 1.83 3.60
CA PHE A 63 2.41 2.45 4.05
C PHE A 63 2.15 3.10 5.39
N THR A 64 3.09 2.91 6.31
CA THR A 64 3.07 3.60 7.60
C THR A 64 4.26 4.55 7.65
N TYR A 65 4.01 5.81 7.99
CA TYR A 65 5.06 6.81 8.18
C TYR A 65 4.78 7.61 9.46
N ASN A 66 5.85 8.11 10.07
CA ASN A 66 5.76 8.91 11.29
C ASN A 66 5.74 10.39 10.88
N VAL A 67 4.67 11.10 11.22
CA VAL A 67 4.53 12.54 10.98
C VAL A 67 4.74 13.33 12.27
N PRO A 68 5.35 14.53 12.22
CA PRO A 68 5.46 15.38 13.40
C PRO A 68 4.09 15.87 13.87
N HIS A 69 3.13 16.05 12.96
CA HIS A 69 1.77 16.46 13.27
C HIS A 69 0.80 15.97 12.20
N LYS A 70 -0.39 15.48 12.59
CA LYS A 70 -1.47 15.12 11.68
C LYS A 70 -2.43 16.31 11.57
N GLN A 71 -2.53 16.96 10.41
CA GLN A 71 -3.51 18.03 10.22
C GLN A 71 -4.93 17.43 10.14
N LEU A 72 -5.82 17.91 11.02
CA LEU A 72 -7.25 17.61 11.02
C LEU A 72 -7.98 18.40 9.93
#